data_AF-A0A8H7LVY4-F1
#
_entry.id   AF-A0A8H7LVY4-F1
#
_cell.length_a   1.000
_cell.length_b   1.000
_cell.length_c   1.000
_cell.angle_alpha   90.00
_cell.angle_beta   90.00
_cell.angle_gamma   90.00
#
_symmetry.space_group_name_H-M   'P 1'
#
loop_
_entity.id
_entity.type
_entity.pdbx_description
1 polymer ?
#
loop_
_entity_poly.entity_id
_entity_poly.type
_entity_poly.pdbx_seq_one_letter_code
_entity_poly.pdbx_strand_id
1 'polypeptide(L)'
;MQGLSVRGLIQHHDVDPLDFDAKVDASLPLEELLTPDPTVRRLLEDIDTSKVRIWALTNAYKTHAQRVLKILGLEDLFEGLVFCDYESKDFACKPERKFYDQALELAQTTAEKSYFVDDNFGNVRGAKWAHCAFLYDAALDAKALAGTGASGGVGNIDDLKPEDGISVIHRLEDLRKVWPKVFKTSV
;
A
#
# COMPACT_ATOMS: atom_id res chain seq x y z
N MET A 1 -12.40 -8.33 -11.06
CA MET A 1 -11.12 -8.81 -10.50
C MET A 1 -10.87 -8.01 -9.25
N GLN A 2 -11.22 -8.57 -8.09
CA GLN A 2 -11.32 -7.83 -6.82
C GLN A 2 -10.03 -8.08 -6.01
N GLY A 3 -9.23 -7.03 -5.83
CA GLY A 3 -8.18 -7.02 -4.82
C GLY A 3 -8.82 -7.08 -3.44
N LEU A 4 -8.31 -7.99 -2.60
CA LEU A 4 -8.86 -8.52 -1.34
C LEU A 4 -9.87 -9.66 -1.50
N SER A 5 -9.41 -10.86 -1.18
CA SER A 5 -10.21 -12.03 -0.77
C SER A 5 -11.33 -11.67 0.21
N VAL A 6 -11.11 -10.69 1.08
CA VAL A 6 -12.08 -10.20 2.08
C VAL A 6 -13.30 -9.53 1.44
N ARG A 7 -13.13 -8.68 0.43
CA ARG A 7 -14.27 -8.03 -0.23
C ARG A 7 -15.11 -9.02 -1.03
N GLY A 8 -14.47 -10.00 -1.68
CA GLY A 8 -15.18 -11.10 -2.34
C GLY A 8 -15.98 -11.94 -1.35
N LEU A 9 -15.44 -12.19 -0.16
CA LEU A 9 -16.13 -12.89 0.94
C LEU A 9 -17.28 -12.06 1.52
N ILE A 10 -17.09 -10.75 1.73
CA ILE A 10 -18.13 -9.83 2.23
C ILE A 10 -19.27 -9.70 1.21
N GLN A 11 -18.96 -9.53 -0.07
CA GLN A 11 -19.97 -9.31 -1.11
C GLN A 11 -20.73 -10.57 -1.53
N HIS A 12 -20.11 -11.76 -1.41
CA HIS A 12 -20.70 -13.00 -1.92
C HIS A 12 -21.04 -14.03 -0.83
N HIS A 13 -20.59 -13.85 0.42
CA HIS A 13 -20.75 -14.84 1.49
C HIS A 13 -21.28 -14.29 2.84
N ASP A 14 -21.83 -13.07 2.88
CA ASP A 14 -22.44 -12.46 4.09
C ASP A 14 -21.49 -12.51 5.32
N VAL A 15 -20.20 -12.33 5.07
CA VAL A 15 -19.18 -12.27 6.13
C VAL A 15 -19.15 -10.86 6.69
N ASP A 16 -19.33 -10.74 8.01
CA ASP A 16 -19.17 -9.46 8.71
C ASP A 16 -17.68 -9.01 8.64
N PRO A 17 -17.38 -7.87 8.00
CA PRO A 17 -16.03 -7.34 7.89
C PRO A 17 -15.32 -7.17 9.24
N LEU A 18 -16.06 -6.81 10.28
CA LEU A 18 -15.51 -6.62 11.63
C LEU A 18 -15.23 -7.96 12.32
N ASP A 19 -16.04 -8.98 12.06
CA ASP A 19 -15.79 -10.34 12.53
C ASP A 19 -14.56 -10.94 11.83
N PHE A 20 -14.34 -10.62 10.54
CA PHE A 20 -13.12 -10.99 9.83
C PHE A 20 -11.88 -10.30 10.42
N ASP A 21 -11.91 -8.98 10.63
CA ASP A 21 -10.79 -8.24 11.26
C ASP A 21 -10.45 -8.83 12.63
N ALA A 22 -11.47 -9.09 13.47
CA ALA A 22 -11.29 -9.65 14.80
C ALA A 22 -10.70 -11.07 14.78
N LYS A 23 -11.11 -11.91 13.83
CA LYS A 23 -10.72 -13.32 13.78
C LYS A 23 -9.45 -13.60 12.98
N VAL A 24 -9.12 -12.74 12.01
CA VAL A 24 -7.98 -12.96 11.10
C VAL A 24 -6.88 -11.96 11.40
N ASP A 25 -7.11 -10.67 11.23
CA ASP A 25 -6.05 -9.67 11.30
C ASP A 25 -5.62 -9.36 12.74
N ALA A 26 -6.58 -9.34 13.68
CA ALA A 26 -6.29 -9.12 15.09
C ALA A 26 -5.71 -10.36 15.80
N SER A 27 -6.00 -11.57 15.30
CA SER A 27 -5.54 -12.83 15.90
C SER A 27 -4.09 -13.18 15.54
N LEU A 28 -3.49 -12.52 14.56
CA LEU A 28 -2.10 -12.71 14.19
C LEU A 28 -1.15 -12.24 15.32
N PRO A 29 -0.12 -13.03 15.68
CA PRO A 29 0.91 -12.64 16.63
C PRO A 29 1.94 -11.71 15.97
N LEU A 30 1.49 -10.51 15.54
CA LEU A 30 2.31 -9.57 14.78
C LEU A 30 3.60 -9.16 15.51
N GLU A 31 3.58 -9.08 16.83
CA GLU A 31 4.74 -8.72 17.65
C GLU A 31 5.84 -9.78 17.61
N GLU A 32 5.52 -11.03 17.26
CA GLU A 32 6.50 -12.11 17.08
C GLU A 32 7.00 -12.19 15.63
N LEU A 33 6.21 -11.69 14.68
CA LEU A 33 6.47 -11.80 13.24
C LEU A 33 7.13 -10.55 12.64
N LEU A 34 6.88 -9.38 13.23
CA LEU A 34 7.33 -8.10 12.73
C LEU A 34 8.38 -7.50 13.65
N THR A 35 9.47 -7.06 13.05
CA THR A 35 10.55 -6.34 13.74
C THR A 35 10.83 -5.03 13.00
N PRO A 36 11.09 -3.92 13.71
CA PRO A 36 11.53 -2.68 13.09
C PRO A 36 12.68 -2.90 12.11
N ASP A 37 12.59 -2.30 10.93
CA ASP A 37 13.69 -2.22 9.96
C ASP A 37 14.28 -0.80 9.99
N PRO A 38 15.47 -0.60 10.58
CA PRO A 38 16.13 0.71 10.61
C PRO A 38 16.37 1.30 9.23
N THR A 39 16.50 0.46 8.20
CA THR A 39 16.73 0.89 6.81
C THR A 39 15.49 1.57 6.24
N VAL A 40 14.31 0.99 6.49
CA VAL A 40 13.02 1.57 6.08
C VAL A 40 12.74 2.84 6.86
N ARG A 41 12.96 2.84 8.19
CA ARG A 41 12.78 4.04 9.01
C ARG A 41 13.66 5.19 8.49
N ARG A 42 14.95 4.93 8.28
CA ARG A 42 15.89 5.93 7.76
C ARG A 42 15.51 6.41 6.37
N LEU A 43 14.99 5.54 5.51
CA LEU A 43 14.49 5.93 4.19
C LEU A 43 13.36 6.95 4.31
N LEU A 44 12.39 6.72 5.18
CA LEU A 44 11.28 7.65 5.41
C LEU A 44 11.75 8.94 6.08
N GLU A 45 12.69 8.88 7.03
CA GLU A 45 13.29 10.06 7.67
C GLU A 45 14.10 10.92 6.69
N ASP A 46 14.64 10.34 5.62
CA ASP A 46 15.36 11.06 4.57
C ASP A 46 14.44 11.72 3.54
N ILE A 47 13.13 11.50 3.60
CA ILE A 47 12.15 12.24 2.80
C ILE A 47 12.16 13.70 3.25
N ASP A 48 12.15 14.62 2.30
CA ASP A 48 12.12 16.05 2.57
C ASP A 48 10.70 16.50 2.92
N THR A 49 10.36 16.43 4.21
CA THR A 49 9.05 16.79 4.74
C THR A 49 8.70 18.28 4.61
N SER A 50 9.66 19.12 4.18
CA SER A 50 9.36 20.50 3.77
C SER A 50 8.70 20.60 2.39
N LYS A 51 8.78 19.53 1.58
CA LYS A 51 8.26 19.47 0.20
C LYS A 51 7.09 18.52 0.05
N VAL A 52 7.09 17.41 0.79
CA VAL A 52 6.09 16.35 0.67
C VAL A 52 5.59 15.89 2.03
N ARG A 53 4.39 15.31 2.06
CA ARG A 53 3.78 14.70 3.25
C ARG A 53 3.67 13.20 3.00
N ILE A 54 3.87 12.39 4.04
CA ILE A 54 3.88 10.94 3.93
C ILE A 54 2.54 10.41 4.44
N TRP A 55 1.82 9.66 3.62
CA TRP A 55 0.51 9.10 3.94
C TRP A 55 0.54 7.58 3.74
N ALA A 56 -0.05 6.83 4.67
CA ALA A 56 -0.20 5.39 4.56
C ALA A 56 -1.54 5.06 3.89
N LEU A 57 -1.51 4.26 2.83
CA LEU A 57 -2.71 3.83 2.09
C LEU A 57 -2.79 2.30 2.12
N THR A 58 -3.77 1.77 2.85
CA THR A 58 -3.90 0.32 3.08
C THR A 58 -5.30 -0.19 2.79
N ASN A 59 -5.36 -1.46 2.40
CA ASN A 59 -6.58 -2.20 2.19
C ASN A 59 -7.07 -2.91 3.48
N ALA A 60 -6.27 -2.89 4.54
CA ALA A 60 -6.63 -3.35 5.88
C ALA A 60 -7.51 -2.33 6.62
N TYR A 61 -8.06 -2.74 7.77
CA TYR A 61 -8.75 -1.83 8.68
C TYR A 61 -7.78 -1.01 9.55
N LYS A 62 -8.29 0.05 10.19
CA LYS A 62 -7.50 1.02 10.97
C LYS A 62 -6.71 0.37 12.11
N THR A 63 -7.33 -0.58 12.81
CA THR A 63 -6.76 -1.29 13.98
C THR A 63 -5.50 -2.06 13.60
N HIS A 64 -5.58 -2.87 12.54
CA HIS A 64 -4.45 -3.64 12.02
C HIS A 64 -3.34 -2.71 11.52
N ALA A 65 -3.68 -1.71 10.70
CA ALA A 65 -2.71 -0.80 10.11
C ALA A 65 -1.92 0.00 11.17
N GLN A 66 -2.61 0.54 12.18
CA GLN A 66 -1.98 1.26 13.29
C GLN A 66 -1.08 0.32 14.12
N ARG A 67 -1.52 -0.91 14.39
CA ARG A 67 -0.72 -1.90 15.11
C ARG A 67 0.57 -2.22 14.36
N VAL A 68 0.52 -2.44 13.05
CA VAL A 68 1.70 -2.68 12.21
C VAL A 68 2.66 -1.50 12.24
N LEU A 69 2.16 -0.27 12.01
CA LEU A 69 3.00 0.94 12.03
C LEU A 69 3.68 1.15 13.39
N LYS A 70 2.97 0.86 14.48
CA LYS A 70 3.50 0.95 15.84
C LYS A 70 4.59 -0.09 16.11
N ILE A 71 4.37 -1.35 15.73
CA ILE A 71 5.36 -2.42 15.92
C ILE A 71 6.63 -2.14 15.13
N LEU A 72 6.50 -1.66 13.88
CA LEU A 72 7.63 -1.31 13.03
C LEU A 72 8.32 -0.01 13.44
N GLY A 73 7.74 0.76 14.37
CA GLY A 73 8.26 2.05 14.81
C GLY A 73 8.27 3.07 13.68
N LEU A 74 7.17 3.17 12.92
CA LEU A 74 7.02 4.10 11.78
C LEU A 74 5.83 5.04 11.93
N GLU A 75 4.96 4.83 12.91
CA GLU A 75 3.71 5.61 13.11
C GLU A 75 3.95 7.12 13.13
N ASP A 76 5.04 7.58 13.75
CA ASP A 76 5.41 9.00 13.88
C ASP A 76 5.84 9.66 12.55
N LEU A 77 6.08 8.87 11.50
CA LEU A 77 6.54 9.36 10.20
C LEU A 77 5.41 9.61 9.21
N PHE A 78 4.19 9.14 9.51
CA PHE A 78 3.01 9.31 8.65
C PHE A 78 2.11 10.43 9.17
N GLU A 79 1.71 11.33 8.29
CA GLU A 79 0.76 12.41 8.60
C GLU A 79 -0.68 11.89 8.69
N GLY A 80 -1.01 10.85 7.93
CA GLY A 80 -2.34 10.27 7.91
C GLY A 80 -2.37 8.86 7.35
N LEU A 81 -3.49 8.20 7.62
CA LEU A 81 -3.79 6.82 7.25
C LEU A 81 -5.13 6.78 6.51
N VAL A 82 -5.12 6.25 5.29
CA VAL A 82 -6.31 5.90 4.52
C VAL A 82 -6.44 4.37 4.52
N PHE A 83 -7.57 3.88 5.00
CA PHE A 83 -7.83 2.46 5.26
C PHE A 83 -9.20 2.06 4.71
N CYS A 84 -9.45 0.76 4.57
CA CYS A 84 -10.78 0.27 4.23
C CYS A 84 -11.68 0.34 5.47
N ASP A 85 -12.66 1.23 5.48
CA ASP A 85 -13.56 1.39 6.62
C ASP A 85 -14.61 0.28 6.69
N TYR A 86 -14.27 -0.81 7.38
CA TYR A 86 -15.13 -1.99 7.54
C TYR A 86 -16.46 -1.70 8.26
N GLU A 87 -16.60 -0.55 8.93
CA GLU A 87 -17.87 -0.11 9.54
C GLU A 87 -18.86 0.45 8.49
N SER A 88 -18.37 0.81 7.30
CA SER A 88 -19.18 1.35 6.19
C SER A 88 -19.52 0.25 5.19
N LYS A 89 -20.80 0.09 4.81
CA LYS A 89 -21.21 -0.93 3.84
C LYS A 89 -20.65 -0.72 2.43
N ASP A 90 -20.36 0.54 2.07
CA ASP A 90 -19.86 0.95 0.75
C ASP A 90 -18.43 1.49 0.82
N PHE A 91 -17.61 0.87 1.68
CA PHE A 91 -16.20 1.24 1.81
C PHE A 91 -15.45 1.06 0.48
N ALA A 92 -14.55 2.00 0.19
CA ALA A 92 -13.68 1.90 -0.97
C ALA A 92 -12.44 1.07 -0.59
N CYS A 93 -11.86 0.39 -1.56
CA CYS A 93 -10.56 -0.28 -1.42
C CYS A 93 -9.75 -0.12 -2.69
N LYS A 94 -8.43 -0.25 -2.63
CA LYS A 94 -7.60 -0.38 -3.83
C LYS A 94 -8.01 -1.67 -4.57
N PRO A 95 -8.10 -1.67 -5.92
CA PRO A 95 -7.69 -0.62 -6.85
C PRO A 95 -8.82 0.33 -7.31
N GLU A 96 -9.88 0.49 -6.52
CA GLU A 96 -11.03 1.31 -6.93
C GLU A 96 -10.73 2.79 -6.93
N ARG A 97 -11.22 3.49 -7.97
CA ARG A 97 -10.98 4.92 -8.15
C ARG A 97 -11.41 5.76 -6.93
N LYS A 98 -12.54 5.41 -6.32
CA LYS A 98 -13.08 6.05 -5.11
C LYS A 98 -12.07 6.07 -3.95
N PHE A 99 -11.26 5.01 -3.78
CA PHE A 99 -10.28 4.94 -2.70
C PHE A 99 -9.16 5.97 -2.89
N TYR A 100 -8.65 6.08 -4.12
CA TYR A 100 -7.61 7.05 -4.45
C TYR A 100 -8.12 8.49 -4.41
N ASP A 101 -9.35 8.74 -4.87
CA ASP A 101 -9.96 10.07 -4.77
C ASP A 101 -10.14 10.51 -3.31
N GLN A 102 -10.60 9.60 -2.44
CA GLN A 102 -10.67 9.84 -0.99
C GLN A 102 -9.30 10.14 -0.38
N ALA A 103 -8.26 9.41 -0.77
CA ALA A 103 -6.91 9.65 -0.30
C ALA A 103 -6.40 11.05 -0.69
N LEU A 104 -6.63 11.47 -1.94
CA LEU A 104 -6.25 12.79 -2.44
C LEU A 104 -7.04 13.91 -1.76
N GLU A 105 -8.33 13.68 -1.47
CA GLU A 105 -9.19 14.63 -0.75
C GLU A 105 -8.73 14.84 0.69
N LEU A 106 -8.53 13.75 1.44
CA LEU A 106 -8.04 13.79 2.83
C LEU A 106 -6.65 14.42 2.92
N ALA A 107 -5.76 14.05 2.00
CA ALA A 107 -4.45 14.64 1.89
C ALA A 107 -4.46 16.01 1.22
N GLN A 108 -5.59 16.57 0.79
CA GLN A 108 -5.69 17.90 0.16
C GLN A 108 -4.66 18.13 -0.95
N THR A 109 -4.51 17.15 -1.86
CA THR A 109 -3.54 17.17 -2.96
C THR A 109 -4.16 16.65 -4.26
N THR A 110 -3.38 16.56 -5.32
CA THR A 110 -3.83 16.04 -6.62
C THR A 110 -2.92 14.91 -7.10
N ALA A 111 -3.43 14.08 -8.01
CA ALA A 111 -2.72 12.93 -8.57
C ALA A 111 -1.41 13.34 -9.29
N GLU A 112 -1.35 14.56 -9.83
CA GLU A 112 -0.19 15.10 -10.56
C GLU A 112 0.93 15.54 -9.62
N LYS A 113 0.61 15.88 -8.37
CA LYS A 113 1.56 16.34 -7.35
C LYS A 113 1.94 15.24 -6.35
N SER A 114 1.42 14.04 -6.54
CA SER A 114 1.52 12.95 -5.57
C SER A 114 2.33 11.77 -6.13
N TYR A 115 2.97 11.05 -5.22
CA TYR A 115 3.77 9.87 -5.50
C TYR A 115 3.11 8.65 -4.86
N PHE A 116 3.01 7.54 -5.58
CA PHE A 116 2.38 6.31 -5.09
C PHE A 116 3.28 5.11 -5.31
N VAL A 117 3.51 4.33 -4.25
CA VAL A 117 4.25 3.07 -4.30
C VAL A 117 3.40 1.97 -3.67
N ASP A 118 3.32 0.83 -4.33
CA ASP A 118 2.58 -0.35 -3.86
C ASP A 118 3.22 -1.62 -4.46
N ASP A 119 3.09 -2.74 -3.75
CA ASP A 119 3.57 -4.06 -4.16
C ASP A 119 2.54 -4.85 -4.97
N ASN A 120 1.34 -4.30 -5.15
CA ASN A 120 0.30 -4.86 -6.00
C ASN A 120 0.19 -4.05 -7.30
N PHE A 121 0.59 -4.63 -8.44
CA PHE A 121 0.57 -3.93 -9.73
C PHE A 121 -0.84 -3.44 -10.12
N GLY A 122 -1.90 -4.17 -9.75
CA GLY A 122 -3.28 -3.74 -9.98
C GLY A 122 -3.62 -2.45 -9.22
N ASN A 123 -3.10 -2.29 -8.00
CA ASN A 123 -3.22 -1.06 -7.24
C ASN A 123 -2.48 0.09 -7.93
N VAL A 124 -1.20 -0.12 -8.27
CA VAL A 124 -0.36 0.89 -8.93
C VAL A 124 -1.00 1.39 -10.23
N ARG A 125 -1.48 0.48 -11.08
CA ARG A 125 -2.16 0.81 -12.33
C ARG A 125 -3.52 1.48 -12.09
N GLY A 126 -4.25 1.05 -11.06
CA GLY A 126 -5.54 1.62 -10.68
C GLY A 126 -5.46 3.06 -10.19
N ALA A 127 -4.35 3.44 -9.56
CA ALA A 127 -4.14 4.78 -9.01
C ALA A 127 -4.19 5.86 -10.09
N LYS A 128 -3.55 5.62 -11.25
CA LYS A 128 -3.40 6.58 -12.35
C LYS A 128 -2.82 7.94 -11.89
N TRP A 129 -1.87 7.91 -10.95
CA TRP A 129 -1.14 9.11 -10.52
C TRP A 129 0.08 9.35 -11.41
N ALA A 130 0.55 10.60 -11.46
CA ALA A 130 1.65 10.98 -12.36
C ALA A 130 2.98 10.30 -12.02
N HIS A 131 3.16 9.92 -10.74
CA HIS A 131 4.37 9.29 -10.27
C HIS A 131 4.02 8.00 -9.51
N CYS A 132 4.08 6.88 -10.22
CA CYS A 132 3.79 5.56 -9.67
C CYS A 132 5.05 4.68 -9.67
N ALA A 133 5.27 3.94 -8.59
CA ALA A 133 6.30 2.92 -8.49
C ALA A 133 5.69 1.58 -8.07
N PHE A 134 6.07 0.52 -8.79
CA PHE A 134 5.70 -0.85 -8.47
C PHE A 134 6.86 -1.53 -7.73
N LEU A 135 6.63 -1.90 -6.46
CA LEU A 135 7.58 -2.65 -5.66
C LEU A 135 7.48 -4.13 -6.01
N TYR A 136 8.39 -4.60 -6.86
CA TYR A 136 8.40 -5.96 -7.37
C TYR A 136 9.45 -6.83 -6.69
N ASP A 137 8.99 -7.86 -5.99
CA ASP A 137 9.81 -8.92 -5.43
C ASP A 137 9.52 -10.24 -6.18
N ALA A 138 10.48 -10.66 -7.02
CA ALA A 138 10.37 -11.88 -7.81
C ALA A 138 10.24 -13.16 -6.96
N ALA A 139 10.76 -13.17 -5.72
CA ALA A 139 10.64 -14.32 -4.84
C ALA A 139 9.24 -14.41 -4.22
N LEU A 140 8.61 -13.26 -3.93
CA LEU A 140 7.21 -13.21 -3.50
C LEU A 140 6.27 -13.60 -4.65
N ASP A 141 6.54 -13.12 -5.86
CA ASP A 141 5.74 -13.44 -7.04
C ASP A 141 5.79 -14.96 -7.37
N ALA A 142 6.99 -15.55 -7.37
CA ALA A 142 7.15 -16.99 -7.55
C ALA A 142 6.43 -17.83 -6.47
N LYS A 143 6.43 -17.37 -5.22
CA LYS A 143 5.70 -18.04 -4.12
C LYS A 143 4.18 -17.90 -4.25
N ALA A 144 3.69 -16.73 -4.65
CA ALA A 144 2.27 -16.50 -4.90
C ALA A 144 1.75 -17.44 -6.00
N LEU A 145 2.53 -17.60 -7.08
CA LEU A 145 2.23 -18.53 -8.17
C LEU A 145 2.27 -20.01 -7.74
N ALA A 146 3.12 -20.36 -6.77
CA ALA A 146 3.26 -21.74 -6.28
C ALA A 146 2.22 -22.13 -5.21
N GLY A 147 1.68 -21.16 -4.45
CA GLY A 147 0.91 -21.40 -3.23
C GLY A 147 -0.61 -21.50 -3.37
N THR A 148 -1.23 -20.86 -4.37
CA THR A 148 -2.70 -20.82 -4.49
C THR A 148 -3.14 -20.62 -5.93
N GLY A 149 -4.13 -21.39 -6.41
CA GLY A 149 -4.91 -21.08 -7.62
C GLY A 149 -5.79 -19.81 -7.50
N ALA A 150 -5.45 -18.91 -6.57
CA ALA A 150 -6.01 -17.58 -6.44
C ALA A 150 -4.92 -16.58 -6.81
N SER A 151 -4.94 -16.13 -8.07
CA SER A 151 -4.18 -14.99 -8.57
C SER A 151 -4.73 -13.69 -7.99
N GLY A 152 -4.65 -13.57 -6.66
CA GLY A 152 -5.03 -12.40 -5.90
C GLY A 152 -4.03 -11.25 -6.08
N GLY A 153 -3.89 -10.74 -7.30
CA GLY A 153 -3.49 -9.36 -7.53
C GLY A 153 -1.99 -9.00 -7.50
N VAL A 154 -1.03 -9.93 -7.43
CA VAL A 154 0.31 -9.59 -7.92
C VAL A 154 0.18 -9.53 -9.43
N GLY A 155 -0.10 -8.33 -9.97
CA GLY A 155 -0.14 -8.19 -11.42
C GLY A 155 1.26 -8.49 -11.95
N ASN A 156 1.30 -9.26 -13.03
CA ASN A 156 2.54 -9.77 -13.58
C ASN A 156 3.35 -8.59 -14.12
N ILE A 157 4.66 -8.55 -13.86
CA ILE A 157 5.56 -7.57 -14.49
C ILE A 157 5.45 -7.59 -16.02
N ASP A 158 5.05 -8.72 -16.61
CA ASP A 158 4.77 -8.88 -18.04
C ASP A 158 3.58 -8.05 -18.54
N ASP A 159 2.68 -7.63 -17.63
CA ASP A 159 1.55 -6.75 -17.95
C ASP A 159 1.95 -5.26 -17.97
N LEU A 160 3.14 -4.92 -17.48
CA LEU A 160 3.66 -3.56 -17.44
C LEU A 160 4.02 -3.10 -18.84
N LYS A 161 3.41 -2.01 -19.28
CA LYS A 161 3.69 -1.43 -20.60
C LYS A 161 4.47 -0.12 -20.46
N PRO A 162 5.36 0.21 -21.41
CA PRO A 162 6.10 1.48 -21.38
C PRO A 162 5.19 2.71 -21.24
N GLU A 163 3.99 2.67 -21.84
CA GLU A 163 3.01 3.76 -21.75
C GLU A 163 2.39 3.96 -20.35
N ASP A 164 2.50 2.99 -19.45
CA ASP A 164 1.95 3.12 -18.09
C ASP A 164 2.74 4.14 -17.25
N GLY A 165 3.99 4.46 -17.63
CA GLY A 165 4.83 5.44 -16.92
C GLY A 165 5.18 5.03 -15.48
N ILE A 166 5.03 3.75 -15.14
CA ILE A 166 5.28 3.19 -13.81
C ILE A 166 6.76 2.81 -13.69
N SER A 167 7.41 3.29 -12.63
CA SER A 167 8.77 2.85 -12.30
C SER A 167 8.74 1.49 -11.61
N VAL A 168 9.57 0.54 -12.02
CA VAL A 168 9.73 -0.73 -11.30
C VAL A 168 10.91 -0.61 -10.34
N ILE A 169 10.67 -0.95 -9.08
CA ILE A 169 11.69 -0.97 -8.02
C ILE A 169 11.70 -2.34 -7.35
N HIS A 170 12.84 -2.78 -6.83
CA HIS A 170 12.94 -4.10 -6.17
C HIS A 170 13.07 -3.98 -4.66
N ARG A 171 13.39 -2.78 -4.17
CA ARG A 171 13.42 -2.43 -2.76
C ARG A 171 12.99 -0.99 -2.58
N LEU A 172 12.54 -0.63 -1.39
CA LEU A 172 12.09 0.74 -1.11
C LEU A 172 13.21 1.78 -1.29
N GLU A 173 14.48 1.43 -1.10
CA GLU A 173 15.59 2.38 -1.25
C GLU A 173 15.82 2.82 -2.70
N ASP A 174 15.35 2.04 -3.68
CA ASP A 174 15.40 2.43 -5.10
C ASP A 174 14.50 3.64 -5.39
N LEU A 175 13.57 4.00 -4.49
CA LEU A 175 12.81 5.26 -4.56
C LEU A 175 13.72 6.48 -4.66
N ARG A 176 14.92 6.45 -4.08
CA ARG A 176 15.89 7.54 -4.20
C ARG A 176 16.36 7.77 -5.64
N LYS A 177 16.38 6.71 -6.45
CA LYS A 177 16.81 6.77 -7.86
C LYS A 177 15.67 7.23 -8.75
N VAL A 178 14.46 6.73 -8.52
CA VAL A 178 13.30 7.02 -9.38
C VAL A 178 12.62 8.34 -9.01
N TRP A 179 12.65 8.74 -7.73
CA TRP A 179 12.07 9.99 -7.22
C TRP A 179 13.08 10.86 -6.44
N PRO A 180 14.23 11.24 -7.04
CA PRO A 180 15.30 11.94 -6.32
C PRO A 180 14.85 13.29 -5.71
N LYS A 181 13.81 13.91 -6.26
CA LYS A 181 13.26 15.20 -5.78
C LYS A 181 12.48 15.10 -4.46
N VAL A 182 12.05 13.89 -4.09
CA VAL A 182 11.28 13.61 -2.86
C VAL A 182 12.20 13.58 -1.64
N PHE A 183 13.47 13.24 -1.82
CA PHE A 183 14.43 13.07 -0.74
C PHE A 183 15.23 14.36 -0.49
N LYS A 184 15.74 14.51 0.73
CA LYS A 184 16.67 15.58 1.10
C LYS A 184 17.90 15.49 0.19
N THR A 185 18.34 16.63 -0.33
CA THR A 185 19.63 16.69 -1.03
C THR A 185 20.73 16.49 0.01
N SER A 186 21.62 15.51 -0.20
CA SER A 186 22.81 15.38 0.63
C SER A 186 23.57 16.72 0.60
N VAL A 187 23.73 17.32 1.77
CA VAL A 187 24.59 18.50 1.98
C VAL A 187 26.05 18.06 1.92
#